data_AF-A0A920VDZ6-F1
#
_entry.id   AF-A0A920VDZ6-F1
#
_cell.length_a   1.000
_cell.length_b   1.000
_cell.length_c   1.000
_cell.angle_alpha   90.00
_cell.angle_beta   90.00
_cell.angle_gamma   90.00
#
_symmetry.space_group_name_H-M   'P 1'
#
loop_
_entity.id
_entity.type
_entity.pdbx_description
1 polymer ?
#
loop_
_entity_poly.entity_id
_entity_poly.type
_entity_poly.pdbx_seq_one_letter_code
_entity_poly.pdbx_strand_id
1 'polypeptide(L)' 'MADLISKNGPLGVRSAKEAMLRGLGKALEDALRFENLLFSTLTRTEDFKEGPKAFAEKRLPEWRGY' A
#
# COMPACT_ATOMS: atom_id res chain seq x y z
N MET A 1 -13.81 10.35 6.98
CA MET A 1 -12.48 10.20 6.34
C MET A 1 -11.68 9.05 6.93
N ALA A 2 -11.51 8.95 8.26
CA ALA A 2 -10.80 7.81 8.88
C ALA A 2 -11.39 6.43 8.51
N ASP A 3 -12.72 6.30 8.52
CA ASP A 3 -13.43 5.05 8.17
C ASP A 3 -13.13 4.53 6.75
N LEU A 4 -12.90 5.43 5.80
CA LEU A 4 -12.55 5.07 4.42
C LEU A 4 -11.10 4.58 4.31
N ILE A 5 -10.21 5.10 5.15
CA ILE A 5 -8.79 4.72 5.18
C ILE A 5 -8.63 3.39 5.92
N SER A 6 -9.42 3.15 6.98
CA SER A 6 -9.44 1.89 7.71
C SER A 6 -9.95 0.70 6.89
N LYS A 7 -10.69 0.95 5.80
CA LYS A 7 -11.10 -0.09 4.83
C LYS A 7 -9.99 -0.52 3.90
N ASN A 8 -8.89 0.23 3.82
CA ASN A 8 -7.71 -0.13 3.05
C ASN A 8 -6.69 -0.87 3.93
N GLY A 9 -5.85 -1.68 3.31
CA GLY A 9 -4.79 -2.40 4.01
C GLY A 9 -3.87 -1.43 4.78
N PRO A 10 -3.66 -1.62 6.09
CA PRO A 10 -2.89 -0.69 6.92
C PRO A 10 -1.44 -0.56 6.43
N LEU A 11 -0.87 -1.64 5.90
CA LEU A 11 0.45 -1.65 5.25
C LEU A 11 0.48 -0.78 4.00
N GLY A 12 -0.54 -0.87 3.13
CA GLY A 12 -0.64 -0.06 1.91
C GLY A 12 -0.71 1.44 2.21
N VAL A 13 -1.56 1.82 3.17
CA VAL A 13 -1.69 3.22 3.60
C VAL A 13 -0.38 3.75 4.19
N ARG A 14 0.30 2.95 5.01
CA ARG A 14 1.58 3.32 5.62
C ARG A 14 2.68 3.51 4.56
N SER A 15 2.81 2.57 3.63
CA SER A 15 3.81 2.66 2.57
C SER A 15 3.54 3.80 1.60
N ALA A 16 2.28 4.07 1.26
CA ALA A 16 1.93 5.24 0.44
C ALA A 16 2.32 6.55 1.14
N LYS A 17 2.01 6.68 2.43
CA LYS A 17 2.43 7.84 3.23
C LYS A 17 3.96 7.96 3.30
N GLU A 18 4.65 6.86 3.46
CA GLU A 18 6.12 6.83 3.53
C GLU A 18 6.76 7.20 2.18
N ALA A 19 6.22 6.70 1.06
CA ALA A 19 6.65 7.06 -0.28
C ALA A 19 6.48 8.56 -0.53
N MET A 20 5.32 9.13 -0.16
CA MET A 20 5.06 10.57 -0.29
C MET A 20 6.02 11.42 0.55
N LEU A 21 6.23 11.04 1.82
CA LEU A 21 7.13 11.78 2.72
C LEU A 21 8.59 11.72 2.27
N ARG A 22 9.06 10.54 1.84
CA ARG A 22 10.45 10.35 1.42
C ARG A 22 10.72 10.84 -0.01
N GLY A 23 9.71 10.87 -0.86
CA GLY A 23 9.76 11.46 -2.20
C GLY A 23 9.70 12.99 -2.19
N LEU A 24 9.20 13.59 -1.10
CA LEU A 24 9.10 15.05 -0.98
C LEU A 24 10.50 15.70 -1.06
N GLY A 25 10.72 16.53 -2.07
CA GLY A 25 12.00 17.23 -2.28
C GLY A 25 13.09 16.39 -2.96
N LYS A 26 12.80 15.17 -3.44
CA LYS A 26 13.71 14.39 -4.29
C LYS A 26 13.39 14.59 -5.77
N ALA A 27 14.37 14.29 -6.63
CA ALA A 27 14.12 14.17 -8.06
C ALA A 27 13.09 13.06 -8.32
N LEU A 28 12.24 13.25 -9.33
CA LEU A 28 11.16 12.33 -9.67
C LEU A 28 11.67 10.89 -9.85
N GLU A 29 12.84 10.72 -10.45
CA GLU A 29 13.44 9.41 -10.69
C GLU A 29 13.82 8.69 -9.37
N ASP A 30 14.38 9.42 -8.40
CA ASP A 30 14.68 8.86 -7.08
C ASP A 30 13.42 8.51 -6.30
N ALA A 31 12.38 9.35 -6.40
CA ALA A 31 11.09 9.08 -5.78
C ALA A 31 10.46 7.79 -6.36
N LEU A 32 10.46 7.63 -7.69
CA LEU A 32 9.94 6.44 -8.37
C LEU A 32 10.73 5.18 -8.04
N ARG A 33 12.06 5.27 -7.90
CA ARG A 33 12.88 4.13 -7.44
C ARG A 33 12.52 3.71 -6.03
N PHE A 34 12.32 4.69 -5.14
CA PHE A 34 11.93 4.42 -3.75
C PHE A 34 10.52 3.81 -3.66
N GLU A 35 9.59 4.34 -4.45
CA GLU A 35 8.22 3.84 -4.55
C GLU A 35 8.20 2.39 -5.06
N ASN A 36 9.00 2.05 -6.08
CA ASN A 36 9.14 0.67 -6.56
C ASN A 36 9.68 -0.29 -5.49
N LEU A 37 10.62 0.15 -4.66
CA LEU A 37 11.16 -0.65 -3.56
C LEU A 37 10.09 -0.94 -2.49
N LEU A 38 9.34 0.08 -2.09
CA LEU A 38 8.21 -0.06 -1.18
C LEU A 38 7.12 -0.95 -1.77
N PHE A 39 6.80 -0.76 -3.06
CA PHE A 39 5.80 -1.55 -3.77
C PHE A 39 6.21 -3.02 -3.89
N SER A 40 7.47 -3.31 -4.23
CA SER A 40 8.00 -4.68 -4.29
C SER A 40 7.89 -5.39 -2.94
N THR A 41 8.14 -4.67 -1.85
CA THR A 41 7.96 -5.20 -0.50
C THR A 41 6.48 -5.44 -0.19
N LEU A 42 5.61 -4.50 -0.56
CA LEU A 42 4.17 -4.59 -0.34
C LEU A 42 3.54 -5.77 -1.09
N THR A 43 3.92 -5.96 -2.34
CA THR A 43 3.37 -7.04 -3.19
C THR A 43 3.68 -8.44 -2.69
N ARG A 44 4.68 -8.59 -1.82
CA ARG A 44 5.02 -9.86 -1.16
C ARG A 44 4.20 -10.14 0.09
N THR A 45 3.49 -9.15 0.63
CA THR A 45 2.63 -9.31 1.82
C THR A 45 1.34 -10.07 1.48
N GLU A 46 0.75 -10.73 2.49
CA GLU A 46 -0.55 -11.38 2.32
C GLU A 46 -1.66 -10.35 2.06
N ASP A 47 -1.58 -9.18 2.68
CA ASP A 47 -2.53 -8.08 2.48
C ASP A 47 -2.62 -7.66 1.01
N PHE A 48 -1.49 -7.54 0.31
CA PHE A 48 -1.53 -7.20 -1.12
C PHE A 48 -2.19 -8.27 -1.98
N LYS A 49 -2.10 -9.56 -1.61
CA LYS A 49 -2.78 -10.65 -2.33
C LYS A 49 -4.27 -10.68 -2.01
N GLU A 50 -4.63 -10.31 -0.79
CA GLU A 50 -5.99 -10.31 -0.30
C GLU A 50 -6.84 -9.21 -0.93
N GLY A 51 -6.30 -8.01 -1.18
CA GLY A 51 -7.03 -6.91 -1.82
C GLY A 51 -7.64 -7.29 -3.20
N PRO A 52 -6.83 -7.71 -4.19
CA PRO A 52 -7.30 -8.16 -5.49
C PRO A 52 -8.24 -9.37 -5.40
N LYS A 53 -7.96 -10.29 -4.46
CA LYS A 53 -8.77 -11.48 -4.24
C LYS A 53 -10.16 -11.13 -3.71
N ALA A 54 -10.24 -10.30 -2.67
CA ALA A 54 -11.49 -9.83 -2.11
C ALA A 54 -12.29 -9.01 -3.13
N PHE A 55 -11.62 -8.20 -3.96
CA PHE A 55 -12.24 -7.48 -5.07
C PHE A 55 -12.85 -8.44 -6.11
N ALA A 56 -12.10 -9.47 -6.52
CA ALA A 56 -12.60 -10.50 -7.45
C ALA A 56 -13.77 -11.30 -6.87
N GLU A 57 -13.72 -11.61 -5.57
CA GLU A 57 -14.77 -12.32 -4.84
C GLU A 57 -15.96 -11.40 -4.43
N LYS A 58 -15.90 -10.09 -4.74
CA LYS A 58 -16.89 -9.06 -4.33
C LYS A 58 -17.20 -9.07 -2.82
N ARG A 59 -16.20 -9.40 -2.00
CA ARG A 59 -16.29 -9.42 -0.54
C ARG A 59 -15.42 -8.32 0.06
N LEU A 60 -15.62 -8.04 1.34
CA LEU A 60 -14.74 -7.14 2.06
C LEU A 60 -13.37 -7.82 2.27
N PRO A 61 -12.26 -7.12 2.01
CA PRO A 61 -10.91 -7.64 2.26
C PRO A 61 -10.65 -7.80 3.75
N GLU A 62 -10.07 -8.94 4.14
CA GLU A 62 -9.64 -9.18 5.52
C GLU A 62 -8.16 -8.86 5.67
N TRP A 63 -7.88 -7.62 6.09
CA TRP A 63 -6.51 -7.19 6.28
C TRP A 63 -5.91 -7.81 7.54
N ARG A 64 -4.77 -8.48 7.40
CA ARG A 64 -4.05 -9.12 8.52
C ARG A 64 -3.13 -8.14 9.24
N GLY A 65 -2.49 -7.23 8.50
CA GLY A 65 -1.76 -6.11 9.10
C GLY A 65 -0.41 -6.46 9.73
N TYR A 66 0.21 -7.57 9.32
CA TYR A 66 1.58 -7.96 9.70
C TYR A 66 2.45 -8.23 8.47
#